data_AF-A0A179ER02-F1
#
_entry.id   AF-A0A179ER02-F1
#
_cell.length_a   1.000
_cell.length_b   1.000
_cell.length_c   1.000
_cell.angle_alpha   90.00
_cell.angle_beta   90.00
_cell.angle_gamma   90.00
#
_symmetry.space_group_name_H-M   'P 1'
#
loop_
_entity.id
_entity.type
_entity.pdbx_description
1 polymer ?
#
loop_
_entity_poly.entity_id
_entity_poly.type
_entity_poly.pdbx_seq_one_letter_code
_entity_poly.pdbx_strand_id
1 'polypeptide(L)'
;MSRKLLNLAGVILTTLSFLFIPMTIVQAQTNDEVEIILHKRIIRDVDYSQENFEMYENDGKEIDKKTTDVDVITQTTPLNGAKFQVYDLTEYYGKANNGTAKQFVQTMAGYSFQQIDTLIEKEAIPLVGTIQTQDEGEKNGKYGGGIGRIRLPRKSNAQDAVYLFVEQETDTGSGTNLSKDTLTTPLAVVLPIMDPMDTAKELQEIHLYPKNIGYLRDPYFFKYGRTKGTNGEGTPLAGAKFVLYKLEDGEKLYLTADSTKSFNSKWEKAKNNEPLTDENIRKYQSKDNGLVDTDGLLLAPNTYYFEEVQSVEGYEINEESKKIEVKIPASWVDDEGNETFVTVAGQKMLELHSGKVPEEAKESATPRVYNERQKTPTKDSEEPTNIGNKPPFSKFPQTGAVKTGAFLLGVMILVGVGYYLRRQKTTKKGS
;
A
#
# COMPACT_ATOMS: atom_id res chain seq x y z
N MET A 1 87.34 -38.75 -62.20
CA MET A 1 88.18 -39.37 -61.13
C MET A 1 88.00 -38.48 -59.92
N SER A 2 87.46 -38.86 -58.77
CA SER A 2 87.68 -40.03 -57.92
C SER A 2 86.43 -40.29 -57.06
N ARG A 3 86.26 -41.56 -56.66
CA ARG A 3 85.12 -42.18 -55.98
C ARG A 3 85.07 -41.87 -54.48
N LYS A 4 83.85 -41.90 -53.90
CA LYS A 4 83.45 -42.71 -52.72
C LYS A 4 81.92 -42.52 -52.50
N LEU A 5 81.12 -43.55 -52.82
CA LEU A 5 80.46 -44.50 -51.90
C LEU A 5 79.41 -43.82 -50.99
N LEU A 6 78.11 -43.94 -51.29
CA LEU A 6 77.16 -45.03 -51.01
C LEU A 6 76.33 -44.72 -49.75
N ASN A 7 75.05 -44.40 -49.90
CA ASN A 7 73.98 -45.21 -49.30
C ASN A 7 72.58 -44.73 -49.70
N LEU A 8 71.80 -45.76 -50.02
CA LEU A 8 70.43 -45.82 -50.43
C LEU A 8 69.53 -45.75 -49.19
N ALA A 9 68.55 -44.85 -49.17
CA ALA A 9 67.29 -45.05 -48.44
C ALA A 9 66.26 -44.06 -48.98
N GLY A 10 65.27 -44.58 -49.70
CA GLY A 10 64.07 -43.82 -50.02
C GLY A 10 63.31 -43.50 -48.74
N VAL A 11 62.88 -42.24 -48.61
CA VAL A 11 61.84 -41.85 -47.66
C VAL A 11 60.81 -41.06 -48.45
N ILE A 12 59.59 -41.58 -48.41
CA ILE A 12 58.37 -41.00 -48.93
C ILE A 12 58.20 -39.63 -48.29
N LEU A 13 58.13 -38.58 -49.12
CA LEU A 13 57.83 -37.23 -48.70
C LEU A 13 56.34 -37.13 -48.35
N THR A 14 55.94 -37.57 -47.16
CA THR A 14 54.64 -37.21 -46.59
C THR A 14 54.70 -35.77 -46.14
N THR A 15 54.03 -34.89 -46.86
CA THR A 15 53.76 -33.51 -46.45
C THR A 15 52.97 -33.54 -45.14
N LEU A 16 53.66 -33.31 -44.02
CA LEU A 16 53.06 -33.12 -42.72
C LEU A 16 52.51 -31.68 -42.69
N SER A 17 51.25 -31.52 -43.08
CA SER A 17 50.50 -30.29 -42.88
C SER A 17 50.35 -30.09 -41.37
N PHE A 18 51.16 -29.22 -40.77
CA PHE A 18 50.91 -28.69 -39.43
C PHE A 18 49.60 -27.90 -39.49
N LEU A 19 48.51 -28.53 -39.07
CA LEU A 19 47.31 -27.84 -38.61
C LEU A 19 47.71 -26.96 -37.42
N PHE A 20 47.96 -25.68 -37.69
CA PHE A 20 47.90 -24.65 -36.67
C PHE A 20 46.46 -24.62 -36.17
N ILE A 21 46.18 -25.31 -35.06
CA ILE A 21 45.01 -25.03 -34.26
C ILE A 21 45.32 -23.70 -33.58
N PRO A 22 44.64 -22.58 -33.90
CA PRO A 22 44.74 -21.41 -33.06
C PRO A 22 44.23 -21.84 -31.69
N MET A 23 45.12 -21.87 -30.69
CA MET A 23 44.67 -21.77 -29.30
C MET A 23 43.94 -20.44 -29.20
N THR A 24 42.61 -20.47 -29.29
CA THR A 24 41.80 -19.43 -28.69
C THR A 24 42.13 -19.48 -27.22
N ILE A 25 43.02 -18.59 -26.78
CA ILE A 25 43.07 -18.18 -25.39
C ILE A 25 41.67 -17.64 -25.15
N VAL A 26 40.84 -18.44 -24.47
CA VAL A 26 39.59 -17.96 -23.89
C VAL A 26 40.05 -17.04 -22.77
N GLN A 27 40.34 -15.79 -23.14
CA GLN A 27 40.43 -14.71 -22.19
C GLN A 27 39.04 -14.67 -21.56
N ALA A 28 38.96 -14.98 -20.26
CA ALA A 28 37.74 -14.77 -19.50
C ALA A 28 37.31 -13.33 -19.81
N GLN A 29 36.15 -13.18 -20.45
CA GLN A 29 35.59 -11.88 -20.73
C GLN A 29 35.30 -11.28 -19.35
N THR A 30 36.19 -10.41 -18.87
CA THR A 30 35.85 -9.56 -17.73
C THR A 30 34.60 -8.84 -18.16
N ASN A 31 33.51 -9.06 -17.44
CA ASN A 31 32.31 -8.31 -17.71
C ASN A 31 32.65 -6.87 -17.31
N ASP A 32 32.93 -6.03 -18.30
CA ASP A 32 33.34 -4.63 -18.09
C ASP A 32 32.17 -3.75 -17.62
N GLU A 33 30.99 -4.38 -17.40
CA GLU A 33 29.77 -3.79 -16.90
C GLU A 33 29.31 -4.48 -15.61
N VAL A 34 28.62 -3.72 -14.76
CA VAL A 34 27.88 -4.20 -13.59
C VAL A 34 26.39 -4.00 -13.84
N GLU A 35 25.54 -4.95 -13.43
CA GLU A 35 24.09 -4.77 -13.44
C GLU A 35 23.62 -4.21 -12.10
N ILE A 36 22.93 -3.07 -12.14
CA ILE A 36 22.24 -2.50 -10.99
C ILE A 36 20.77 -2.88 -11.09
N ILE A 37 20.23 -3.45 -10.02
CA ILE A 37 18.83 -3.89 -9.90
C ILE A 37 18.18 -3.08 -8.77
N LEU A 38 17.33 -2.12 -9.13
CA LEU A 38 16.49 -1.39 -8.20
C LEU A 38 15.26 -2.22 -7.81
N HIS A 39 15.05 -2.37 -6.52
CA HIS A 39 13.83 -2.84 -5.89
C HIS A 39 13.14 -1.64 -5.27
N LYS A 40 12.40 -0.90 -6.08
CA LYS A 40 11.71 0.31 -5.65
C LYS A 40 10.49 -0.04 -4.82
N ARG A 41 10.43 0.58 -3.64
CA ARG A 41 9.39 0.31 -2.66
C ARG A 41 8.81 1.59 -2.09
N ILE A 42 7.71 1.43 -1.38
CA ILE A 42 7.02 2.50 -0.68
C ILE A 42 6.46 1.99 0.64
N ILE A 43 6.55 2.83 1.66
CA ILE A 43 6.07 2.58 3.01
C ILE A 43 5.29 3.80 3.50
N ARG A 44 4.32 3.57 4.40
CA ARG A 44 3.57 4.66 5.01
C ARG A 44 4.46 5.37 6.02
N ASP A 45 4.36 6.68 6.06
CA ASP A 45 5.13 7.54 6.98
C ASP A 45 5.05 7.11 8.45
N VAL A 46 3.87 6.80 8.95
CA VAL A 46 3.68 6.36 10.36
C VAL A 46 4.25 4.98 10.67
N ASP A 47 4.43 4.15 9.65
CA ASP A 47 5.04 2.82 9.77
C ASP A 47 6.57 2.91 9.63
N TYR A 48 7.10 4.01 9.09
CA TYR A 48 8.53 4.24 8.91
C TYR A 48 9.15 5.00 10.09
N SER A 49 9.24 4.32 11.24
CA SER A 49 9.93 4.82 12.44
C SER A 49 10.96 3.81 12.93
N GLN A 50 11.98 4.24 13.70
CA GLN A 50 12.96 3.30 14.27
C GLN A 50 12.33 2.28 15.24
N GLU A 51 11.15 2.56 15.78
CA GLU A 51 10.42 1.65 16.66
C GLU A 51 9.63 0.58 15.88
N ASN A 52 9.20 0.92 14.66
CA ASN A 52 8.30 0.09 13.85
C ASN A 52 8.98 -0.52 12.61
N PHE A 53 10.17 -0.06 12.25
CA PHE A 53 10.88 -0.44 11.03
C PHE A 53 12.38 -0.60 11.25
N GLU A 54 12.87 -1.82 11.05
CA GLU A 54 14.29 -2.14 11.04
C GLU A 54 14.97 -1.59 9.78
N MET A 55 15.89 -0.65 10.00
CA MET A 55 16.66 -0.04 8.91
C MET A 55 17.59 -1.08 8.27
N TYR A 56 17.40 -1.33 6.99
CA TYR A 56 18.25 -2.22 6.22
C TYR A 56 19.50 -1.49 5.71
N GLU A 57 20.68 -1.93 6.15
CA GLU A 57 21.96 -1.55 5.56
C GLU A 57 22.20 -2.35 4.27
N ASN A 58 22.21 -1.65 3.15
CA ASN A 58 22.37 -2.30 1.85
C ASN A 58 23.84 -2.64 1.56
N ASP A 59 24.13 -3.93 1.40
CA ASP A 59 25.44 -4.48 1.06
C ASP A 59 25.59 -4.80 -0.44
N GLY A 60 24.56 -4.53 -1.24
CA GLY A 60 24.51 -4.81 -2.66
C GLY A 60 24.04 -6.23 -3.01
N LYS A 61 23.82 -7.11 -2.03
CA LYS A 61 23.31 -8.46 -2.28
C LYS A 61 21.79 -8.51 -2.46
N GLU A 62 21.35 -9.54 -3.18
CA GLU A 62 19.95 -9.91 -3.24
C GLU A 62 19.46 -10.32 -1.83
N ILE A 63 18.32 -9.78 -1.43
CA ILE A 63 17.56 -10.28 -0.29
C ILE A 63 16.69 -11.43 -0.80
N ASP A 64 17.00 -12.65 -0.37
CA ASP A 64 16.16 -13.81 -0.64
C ASP A 64 14.92 -13.77 0.27
N LYS A 65 13.77 -13.42 -0.33
CA LYS A 65 12.48 -13.32 0.35
C LYS A 65 12.01 -14.64 0.99
N LYS A 66 12.57 -15.79 0.61
CA LYS A 66 12.18 -17.10 1.15
C LYS A 66 12.91 -17.44 2.43
N THR A 67 14.09 -16.86 2.63
CA THR A 67 15.01 -17.24 3.71
C THR A 67 15.29 -16.09 4.67
N THR A 68 14.93 -14.86 4.29
CA THR A 68 15.22 -13.66 5.05
C THR A 68 13.96 -12.83 5.25
N ASP A 69 13.55 -12.66 6.51
CA ASP A 69 12.48 -11.73 6.91
C ASP A 69 13.15 -10.40 7.31
N VAL A 70 13.03 -9.41 6.44
CA VAL A 70 13.56 -8.06 6.67
C VAL A 70 12.51 -7.05 6.27
N ASP A 71 12.33 -6.03 7.10
CA ASP A 71 11.24 -5.07 7.00
C ASP A 71 11.21 -4.32 5.67
N VAL A 72 12.39 -4.03 5.10
CA VAL A 72 12.49 -3.45 3.75
C VAL A 72 11.76 -4.29 2.71
N ILE A 73 11.63 -5.60 2.90
CA ILE A 73 10.86 -6.47 2.03
C ILE A 73 9.42 -6.65 2.51
N THR A 74 9.22 -6.95 3.78
CA THR A 74 7.96 -7.49 4.32
C THR A 74 6.98 -6.43 4.80
N GLN A 75 7.47 -5.24 5.17
CA GLN A 75 6.64 -4.12 5.61
C GLN A 75 6.44 -3.03 4.55
N THR A 76 6.99 -3.23 3.35
CA THR A 76 6.87 -2.25 2.26
C THR A 76 6.18 -2.84 1.04
N THR A 77 5.60 -1.97 0.23
CA THR A 77 4.95 -2.34 -1.02
C THR A 77 5.87 -2.05 -2.20
N PRO A 78 5.94 -2.93 -3.22
CA PRO A 78 6.63 -2.60 -4.46
C PRO A 78 5.98 -1.44 -5.24
N LEU A 79 6.79 -0.53 -5.78
CA LEU A 79 6.31 0.66 -6.49
C LEU A 79 6.72 0.64 -7.97
N ASN A 80 5.74 0.41 -8.84
CA ASN A 80 5.90 0.45 -10.30
C ASN A 80 5.79 1.89 -10.83
N GLY A 81 6.33 2.12 -12.02
CA GLY A 81 6.22 3.39 -12.75
C GLY A 81 7.20 4.48 -12.31
N ALA A 82 7.91 4.30 -11.19
CA ALA A 82 8.91 5.25 -10.72
C ALA A 82 10.05 5.38 -11.74
N LYS A 83 10.46 6.61 -12.06
CA LYS A 83 11.53 6.87 -13.04
C LYS A 83 12.78 7.39 -12.34
N PHE A 84 13.93 6.94 -12.79
CA PHE A 84 15.23 7.41 -12.35
C PHE A 84 16.04 7.88 -13.54
N GLN A 85 16.81 8.94 -13.32
CA GLN A 85 17.93 9.32 -14.15
C GLN A 85 19.22 8.88 -13.47
N VAL A 86 20.17 8.36 -14.27
CA VAL A 86 21.45 7.83 -13.78
C VAL A 86 22.57 8.66 -14.36
N TYR A 87 23.38 9.23 -13.48
CA TYR A 87 24.47 10.15 -13.82
C TYR A 87 25.81 9.54 -13.45
N ASP A 88 26.84 9.77 -14.26
CA ASP A 88 28.22 9.37 -13.96
C ASP A 88 28.94 10.50 -13.20
N LEU A 89 29.17 10.27 -11.90
CA LEU A 89 29.83 11.18 -10.96
C LEU A 89 31.34 10.94 -10.84
N THR A 90 31.93 10.06 -11.63
CA THR A 90 33.33 9.62 -11.44
C THR A 90 34.30 10.81 -11.40
N GLU A 91 34.17 11.75 -12.34
CA GLU A 91 35.04 12.94 -12.38
C GLU A 91 34.82 13.87 -11.17
N TYR A 92 33.56 14.09 -10.76
CA TYR A 92 33.24 14.89 -9.59
C TYR A 92 33.77 14.24 -8.31
N TYR A 93 33.59 12.93 -8.16
CA TYR A 93 34.07 12.15 -7.04
C TYR A 93 35.59 12.24 -6.88
N GLY A 94 36.34 12.15 -7.99
CA GLY A 94 37.80 12.26 -7.98
C GLY A 94 38.33 13.66 -7.61
N LYS A 95 37.55 14.72 -7.85
CA LYS A 95 37.90 16.11 -7.48
C LYS A 95 37.51 16.46 -6.06
N ALA A 96 36.36 15.95 -5.62
CA ALA A 96 35.79 16.34 -4.35
C ALA A 96 36.54 15.63 -3.20
N ASN A 97 37.00 16.41 -2.22
CA ASN A 97 37.77 15.92 -1.08
C ASN A 97 36.85 15.19 -0.07
N ASN A 98 36.34 14.03 -0.48
CA ASN A 98 35.17 13.38 0.12
C ASN A 98 35.49 12.40 1.25
N GLY A 99 36.77 12.24 1.62
CA GLY A 99 37.19 11.21 2.55
C GLY A 99 36.96 9.80 1.99
N THR A 100 36.21 8.97 2.72
CA THR A 100 35.89 7.58 2.33
C THR A 100 34.68 7.52 1.39
N ALA A 101 34.54 6.42 0.63
CA ALA A 101 33.34 6.15 -0.18
C ALA A 101 32.04 6.25 0.63
N LYS A 102 32.03 5.75 1.88
CA LYS A 102 30.87 5.84 2.79
C LYS A 102 30.50 7.30 3.09
N GLN A 103 31.49 8.14 3.39
CA GLN A 103 31.26 9.57 3.66
C GLN A 103 30.73 10.31 2.43
N PHE A 104 31.23 9.97 1.25
CA PHE A 104 30.70 10.52 -0.01
C PHE A 104 29.23 10.14 -0.22
N VAL A 105 28.89 8.86 -0.09
CA VAL A 105 27.51 8.38 -0.25
C VAL A 105 26.58 9.05 0.75
N GLN A 106 27.00 9.20 2.01
CA GLN A 106 26.24 9.91 3.04
C GLN A 106 26.05 11.40 2.70
N THR A 107 27.06 12.04 2.12
CA THR A 107 26.98 13.44 1.69
C THR A 107 25.95 13.60 0.56
N MET A 108 26.00 12.74 -0.47
CA MET A 108 25.05 12.78 -1.58
C MET A 108 23.62 12.49 -1.10
N ALA A 109 23.44 11.54 -0.20
CA ALA A 109 22.13 11.21 0.38
C ALA A 109 21.54 12.36 1.23
N GLY A 110 22.36 13.27 1.73
CA GLY A 110 21.93 14.44 2.51
C GLY A 110 21.60 15.68 1.66
N TYR A 111 21.81 15.65 0.35
CA TYR A 111 21.46 16.76 -0.53
C TYR A 111 19.96 16.76 -0.84
N SER A 112 19.36 17.96 -0.87
CA SER A 112 18.04 18.15 -1.43
C SER A 112 18.06 17.95 -2.94
N PHE A 113 16.90 17.68 -3.55
CA PHE A 113 16.79 17.59 -5.01
C PHE A 113 17.27 18.86 -5.72
N GLN A 114 16.99 20.04 -5.16
CA GLN A 114 17.49 21.30 -5.73
C GLN A 114 19.02 21.40 -5.70
N GLN A 115 19.65 20.91 -4.62
CA GLN A 115 21.12 20.87 -4.54
C GLN A 115 21.72 19.89 -5.54
N ILE A 116 21.05 18.75 -5.78
CA ILE A 116 21.44 17.77 -6.79
C ILE A 116 21.28 18.34 -8.21
N ASP A 117 20.14 18.97 -8.52
CA ASP A 117 19.90 19.61 -9.81
C ASP A 117 20.98 20.66 -10.08
N THR A 118 21.28 21.51 -9.09
CA THR A 118 22.34 22.52 -9.16
C THR A 118 23.72 21.89 -9.39
N LEU A 119 24.03 20.79 -8.69
CA LEU A 119 25.30 20.08 -8.83
C LEU A 119 25.45 19.51 -10.25
N ILE A 120 24.42 18.84 -10.76
CA ILE A 120 24.40 18.23 -12.10
C ILE A 120 24.63 19.30 -13.16
N GLU A 121 23.91 20.41 -13.09
CA GLU A 121 24.04 21.52 -14.05
C GLU A 121 25.42 22.19 -13.98
N LYS A 122 25.88 22.53 -12.77
CA LYS A 122 27.12 23.29 -12.57
C LYS A 122 28.36 22.51 -12.98
N GLU A 123 28.42 21.23 -12.63
CA GLU A 123 29.57 20.37 -12.92
C GLU A 123 29.42 19.64 -14.27
N ALA A 124 28.32 19.91 -15.02
CA ALA A 124 27.99 19.28 -16.28
C ALA A 124 28.05 17.74 -16.21
N ILE A 125 27.45 17.19 -15.16
CA ILE A 125 27.51 15.74 -14.88
C ILE A 125 26.76 14.97 -15.98
N PRO A 126 27.40 14.01 -16.66
CA PRO A 126 26.79 13.31 -17.79
C PRO A 126 25.68 12.34 -17.35
N LEU A 127 24.53 12.46 -18.00
CA LEU A 127 23.45 11.46 -17.94
C LEU A 127 23.88 10.23 -18.76
N VAL A 128 23.92 9.07 -18.11
CA VAL A 128 24.35 7.79 -18.70
C VAL A 128 23.23 6.78 -18.87
N GLY A 129 22.06 7.04 -18.30
CA GLY A 129 20.88 6.23 -18.55
C GLY A 129 19.65 6.63 -17.75
N THR A 130 18.57 5.90 -17.99
CA THR A 130 17.29 6.08 -17.31
C THR A 130 16.70 4.72 -16.94
N ILE A 131 15.98 4.64 -15.84
CA ILE A 131 15.28 3.45 -15.38
C ILE A 131 13.81 3.80 -15.18
N GLN A 132 12.91 2.89 -15.53
CA GLN A 132 11.53 2.94 -15.09
C GLN A 132 11.20 1.61 -14.42
N THR A 133 10.62 1.66 -13.22
CA THR A 133 10.28 0.43 -12.51
C THR A 133 9.00 -0.18 -13.05
N GLN A 134 8.93 -1.51 -13.02
CA GLN A 134 7.82 -2.28 -13.56
C GLN A 134 7.59 -3.56 -12.78
N ASP A 135 6.46 -4.20 -13.04
CA ASP A 135 6.21 -5.57 -12.62
C ASP A 135 6.82 -6.53 -13.63
N GLU A 136 7.86 -7.26 -13.22
CA GLU A 136 8.48 -8.30 -14.05
C GLU A 136 7.79 -9.67 -13.87
N GLY A 137 6.82 -9.76 -12.95
CA GLY A 137 6.16 -10.98 -12.53
C GLY A 137 7.08 -11.94 -11.77
N GLU A 138 6.53 -12.73 -10.86
CA GLU A 138 7.31 -13.73 -10.13
C GLU A 138 7.60 -14.98 -11.00
N LYS A 139 8.45 -14.86 -12.02
CA LYS A 139 8.97 -16.03 -12.77
C LYS A 139 10.20 -16.60 -12.10
N ASN A 140 10.17 -17.90 -11.81
CA ASN A 140 11.27 -18.62 -11.14
C ASN A 140 11.75 -17.97 -9.84
N GLY A 141 10.87 -17.20 -9.16
CA GLY A 141 11.13 -16.61 -7.87
C GLY A 141 12.20 -15.52 -7.83
N LYS A 142 12.52 -14.81 -8.93
CA LYS A 142 13.44 -13.67 -8.82
C LYS A 142 12.73 -12.43 -8.25
N TYR A 143 11.95 -11.63 -8.97
CA TYR A 143 11.36 -10.43 -8.37
C TYR A 143 9.96 -10.11 -8.91
N GLY A 144 9.06 -9.64 -8.04
CA GLY A 144 7.69 -9.23 -8.40
C GLY A 144 7.65 -7.80 -8.94
N GLY A 145 6.77 -6.97 -8.37
CA GLY A 145 6.70 -5.53 -8.68
C GLY A 145 7.93 -4.73 -8.25
N GLY A 146 8.02 -3.50 -8.76
CA GLY A 146 8.93 -2.45 -8.32
C GLY A 146 10.33 -2.54 -8.90
N ILE A 147 10.53 -3.24 -10.02
CA ILE A 147 11.86 -3.60 -10.49
C ILE A 147 12.33 -2.69 -11.63
N GLY A 148 13.53 -2.16 -11.48
CA GLY A 148 14.24 -1.41 -12.52
C GLY A 148 15.66 -1.92 -12.67
N ARG A 149 16.16 -1.98 -13.91
CA ARG A 149 17.49 -2.54 -14.22
C ARG A 149 18.28 -1.60 -15.11
N ILE A 150 19.59 -1.53 -14.90
CA ILE A 150 20.52 -0.89 -15.83
C ILE A 150 21.88 -1.60 -15.78
N ARG A 151 22.55 -1.69 -16.93
CA ARG A 151 23.97 -2.10 -16.99
C ARG A 151 24.82 -0.86 -17.15
N LEU A 152 25.86 -0.77 -16.33
CA LEU A 152 26.73 0.38 -16.27
C LEU A 152 28.19 -0.06 -16.36
N PRO A 153 29.06 0.67 -17.07
CA PRO A 153 30.49 0.40 -17.06
C PRO A 153 31.07 0.34 -15.65
N ARG A 154 32.02 -0.55 -15.41
CA ARG A 154 32.70 -0.63 -14.11
C ARG A 154 33.73 0.47 -13.92
N LYS A 155 34.16 1.08 -15.03
CA LYS A 155 35.11 2.17 -15.08
C LYS A 155 34.61 3.31 -15.95
N SER A 156 34.95 4.52 -15.54
CA SER A 156 34.79 5.75 -16.33
C SER A 156 36.11 6.51 -16.32
N ASN A 157 36.58 6.94 -17.50
CA ASN A 157 37.88 7.61 -17.66
C ASN A 157 39.05 6.84 -17.00
N ALA A 158 39.05 5.50 -17.13
CA ALA A 158 40.01 4.56 -16.53
C ALA A 158 40.04 4.49 -14.99
N GLN A 159 39.14 5.18 -14.30
CA GLN A 159 38.93 5.11 -12.86
C GLN A 159 37.72 4.23 -12.53
N ASP A 160 37.65 3.70 -11.32
CA ASP A 160 36.45 2.97 -10.88
C ASP A 160 35.25 3.92 -10.85
N ALA A 161 34.15 3.48 -11.45
CA ALA A 161 33.04 4.37 -11.72
C ALA A 161 32.20 4.70 -10.48
N VAL A 162 31.63 5.90 -10.46
CA VAL A 162 30.68 6.36 -9.44
C VAL A 162 29.41 6.82 -10.12
N TYR A 163 28.26 6.30 -9.68
CA TYR A 163 26.97 6.60 -10.29
C TYR A 163 26.02 7.23 -9.28
N LEU A 164 25.25 8.23 -9.70
CA LEU A 164 24.16 8.83 -8.94
C LEU A 164 22.83 8.51 -9.59
N PHE A 165 21.92 7.95 -8.80
CA PHE A 165 20.55 7.66 -9.20
C PHE A 165 19.65 8.72 -8.58
N VAL A 166 18.91 9.43 -9.42
CA VAL A 166 18.01 10.51 -9.01
C VAL A 166 16.60 10.15 -9.47
N GLU A 167 15.72 9.88 -8.50
CA GLU A 167 14.30 9.67 -8.79
C GLU A 167 13.69 10.95 -9.36
N GLN A 168 12.85 10.81 -10.37
CA GLN A 168 12.16 11.90 -11.03
C GLN A 168 10.72 11.95 -10.52
N GLU A 169 10.13 13.14 -10.48
CA GLU A 169 8.69 13.27 -10.27
C GLU A 169 7.94 12.49 -11.35
N THR A 170 7.07 11.59 -10.91
CA THR A 170 6.22 10.81 -11.81
C THR A 170 4.85 10.64 -11.21
N ASP A 171 3.82 10.84 -12.02
CA ASP A 171 2.53 10.23 -11.75
C ASP A 171 2.72 8.71 -11.93
N THR A 172 2.69 8.01 -10.81
CA THR A 172 2.85 6.55 -10.79
C THR A 172 1.57 5.81 -11.18
N GLY A 173 0.48 6.54 -11.49
CA GLY A 173 -0.85 5.97 -11.74
C GLY A 173 -1.52 5.43 -10.47
N SER A 174 -0.82 5.48 -9.33
CA SER A 174 -1.23 4.95 -8.03
C SER A 174 -2.16 5.90 -7.25
N GLY A 175 -2.42 7.09 -7.78
CA GLY A 175 -3.09 8.18 -7.06
C GLY A 175 -2.21 8.88 -6.02
N THR A 176 -0.98 8.40 -5.78
CA THR A 176 0.07 9.14 -5.06
C THR A 176 0.84 9.98 -6.05
N ASN A 177 0.50 11.27 -6.15
CA ASN A 177 1.44 12.24 -6.70
C ASN A 177 2.64 12.27 -5.78
N LEU A 178 3.73 11.64 -6.21
CA LEU A 178 4.99 11.72 -5.50
C LEU A 178 5.54 13.13 -5.73
N SER A 179 5.29 14.03 -4.78
CA SER A 179 5.98 15.31 -4.74
C SER A 179 7.45 15.07 -4.39
N LYS A 180 8.32 16.04 -4.71
CA LYS A 180 9.75 16.03 -4.33
C LYS A 180 10.01 15.65 -2.87
N ASP A 181 9.08 15.94 -1.96
CA ASP A 181 9.20 15.65 -0.54
C ASP A 181 8.98 14.17 -0.17
N THR A 182 8.49 13.36 -1.12
CA THR A 182 8.20 11.94 -0.93
C THR A 182 9.06 11.02 -1.80
N LEU A 183 9.90 11.59 -2.66
CA LEU A 183 10.84 10.86 -3.51
C LEU A 183 11.97 10.25 -2.67
N THR A 184 12.59 9.19 -3.20
CA THR A 184 13.74 8.54 -2.59
C THR A 184 14.90 9.54 -2.56
N THR A 185 15.61 9.60 -1.44
CA THR A 185 16.88 10.32 -1.39
C THR A 185 17.83 9.89 -2.53
N PRO A 186 18.65 10.81 -3.07
CA PRO A 186 19.61 10.50 -4.12
C PRO A 186 20.54 9.35 -3.70
N LEU A 187 20.77 8.40 -4.60
CA LEU A 187 21.58 7.21 -4.31
C LEU A 187 22.91 7.30 -5.06
N ALA A 188 24.01 7.39 -4.32
CA ALA A 188 25.34 7.25 -4.91
C ALA A 188 25.85 5.81 -4.76
N VAL A 189 26.40 5.25 -5.85
CA VAL A 189 27.02 3.93 -5.91
C VAL A 189 28.47 4.11 -6.32
N VAL A 190 29.41 3.76 -5.43
CA VAL A 190 30.86 3.83 -5.68
C VAL A 190 31.35 2.41 -5.96
N LEU A 191 31.86 2.16 -7.17
CA LEU A 191 32.41 0.86 -7.55
C LEU A 191 33.91 0.76 -7.21
N PRO A 192 34.45 -0.48 -7.11
CA PRO A 192 33.72 -1.75 -7.03
C PRO A 192 33.03 -1.94 -5.68
N ILE A 193 31.91 -2.67 -5.66
CA ILE A 193 31.34 -3.22 -4.43
C ILE A 193 31.82 -4.66 -4.28
N MET A 194 32.49 -4.95 -3.16
CA MET A 194 33.02 -6.28 -2.87
C MET A 194 31.94 -7.17 -2.24
N ASP A 195 31.99 -8.49 -2.48
CA ASP A 195 31.12 -9.44 -1.81
C ASP A 195 31.43 -9.43 -0.28
N PRO A 196 30.45 -9.17 0.60
CA PRO A 196 30.66 -9.13 2.05
C PRO A 196 31.10 -10.48 2.66
N MET A 197 30.87 -11.60 1.97
CA MET A 197 31.29 -12.94 2.38
C MET A 197 32.61 -13.38 1.73
N ASP A 198 33.06 -12.69 0.67
CA ASP A 198 34.32 -12.95 -0.03
C ASP A 198 34.86 -11.65 -0.63
N THR A 199 35.60 -10.89 0.18
CA THR A 199 36.11 -9.56 -0.20
C THR A 199 37.18 -9.58 -1.30
N ALA A 200 37.55 -10.75 -1.81
CA ALA A 200 38.37 -10.87 -3.02
C ALA A 200 37.53 -10.84 -4.31
N LYS A 201 36.20 -10.92 -4.21
CA LYS A 201 35.27 -10.91 -5.34
C LYS A 201 34.47 -9.63 -5.39
N GLU A 202 34.36 -9.08 -6.59
CA GLU A 202 33.53 -7.91 -6.88
C GLU A 202 32.14 -8.37 -7.31
N LEU A 203 31.10 -7.75 -6.76
CA LEU A 203 29.72 -8.00 -7.17
C LEU A 203 29.51 -7.56 -8.63
N GLN A 204 28.90 -8.44 -9.42
CA GLN A 204 28.51 -8.17 -10.82
C GLN A 204 27.03 -7.81 -10.96
N GLU A 205 26.22 -8.23 -9.99
CA GLU A 205 24.83 -7.81 -9.80
C GLU A 205 24.77 -7.09 -8.45
N ILE A 206 24.31 -5.84 -8.44
CA ILE A 206 24.16 -5.01 -7.24
C ILE A 206 22.68 -4.69 -7.08
N HIS A 207 22.11 -5.10 -5.95
CA HIS A 207 20.71 -4.82 -5.62
C HIS A 207 20.59 -3.58 -4.74
N LEU A 208 19.69 -2.68 -5.11
CA LEU A 208 19.37 -1.48 -4.34
C LEU A 208 17.92 -1.48 -3.91
N TYR A 209 17.62 -1.02 -2.69
CA TYR A 209 16.26 -1.02 -2.13
C TYR A 209 15.77 0.41 -1.79
N PRO A 210 15.67 1.31 -2.78
CA PRO A 210 15.17 2.66 -2.57
C PRO A 210 13.70 2.66 -2.14
N LYS A 211 13.37 3.56 -1.21
CA LYS A 211 12.03 3.67 -0.61
C LYS A 211 11.50 5.09 -0.75
N ASN A 212 10.22 5.20 -1.10
CA ASN A 212 9.44 6.40 -0.85
C ASN A 212 8.72 6.26 0.47
N ILE A 213 8.57 7.38 1.15
CA ILE A 213 7.73 7.49 2.34
C ILE A 213 6.47 8.22 1.88
N GLY A 214 5.35 7.51 1.87
CA GLY A 214 4.09 8.06 1.43
C GLY A 214 3.19 8.40 2.59
N TYR A 215 2.70 9.63 2.60
CA TYR A 215 1.61 10.04 3.47
C TYR A 215 0.30 9.45 2.94
N LEU A 216 -0.33 8.55 3.70
CA LEU A 216 -1.63 7.97 3.36
C LEU A 216 -2.52 7.85 4.61
N ARG A 217 -3.83 7.84 4.38
CA ARG A 217 -4.87 7.77 5.42
C ARG A 217 -5.89 6.68 5.10
N ASP A 218 -6.61 6.18 6.10
CA ASP A 218 -7.64 5.13 5.98
C ASP A 218 -8.99 5.68 6.44
N PRO A 219 -9.81 6.21 5.51
CA PRO A 219 -11.09 6.82 5.86
C PRO A 219 -12.15 5.80 6.31
N TYR A 220 -12.99 6.21 7.25
CA TYR A 220 -14.16 5.46 7.68
C TYR A 220 -15.28 6.39 8.15
N PHE A 221 -16.49 5.85 8.26
CA PHE A 221 -17.62 6.52 8.90
C PHE A 221 -18.65 5.51 9.42
N PHE A 222 -19.64 6.00 10.16
CA PHE A 222 -20.73 5.22 10.71
C PHE A 222 -22.04 5.56 9.99
N LYS A 223 -22.65 4.56 9.36
CA LYS A 223 -23.93 4.67 8.67
C LYS A 223 -25.09 4.46 9.63
N TYR A 224 -25.92 5.49 9.79
CA TYR A 224 -27.04 5.50 10.72
C TYR A 224 -28.35 5.83 10.01
N GLY A 225 -29.44 5.41 10.63
CA GLY A 225 -30.81 5.61 10.17
C GLY A 225 -31.59 6.38 11.21
N ARG A 226 -32.36 7.38 10.77
CA ARG A 226 -33.26 8.13 11.65
C ARG A 226 -34.61 8.36 11.00
N THR A 227 -35.62 8.71 11.80
CA THR A 227 -36.91 9.14 11.27
C THR A 227 -36.77 10.54 10.71
N LYS A 228 -37.33 10.77 9.52
CA LYS A 228 -37.32 12.08 8.86
C LYS A 228 -37.86 13.18 9.78
N GLY A 229 -37.11 14.28 9.87
CA GLY A 229 -37.46 15.43 10.72
C GLY A 229 -37.22 15.23 12.21
N THR A 230 -36.49 14.20 12.65
CA THR A 230 -36.04 14.07 14.04
C THR A 230 -34.54 14.34 14.18
N ASN A 231 -34.16 14.89 15.34
CA ASN A 231 -32.76 15.10 15.73
C ASN A 231 -32.22 13.96 16.61
N GLY A 232 -32.88 12.80 16.60
CA GLY A 232 -32.41 11.65 17.38
C GLY A 232 -31.10 11.10 16.83
N GLU A 233 -30.30 10.47 17.69
CA GLU A 233 -29.00 9.87 17.33
C GLU A 233 -29.10 8.81 16.23
N GLY A 234 -30.31 8.26 16.02
CA GLY A 234 -30.58 7.21 15.05
C GLY A 234 -30.15 5.82 15.53
N THR A 235 -30.21 4.85 14.63
CA THR A 235 -29.72 3.49 14.86
C THR A 235 -28.71 3.12 13.79
N PRO A 236 -27.69 2.30 14.09
CA PRO A 236 -26.75 1.82 13.08
C PRO A 236 -27.49 1.07 11.97
N LEU A 237 -27.06 1.26 10.73
CA LEU A 237 -27.58 0.58 9.55
C LEU A 237 -26.56 -0.42 9.05
N ALA A 238 -26.84 -1.70 9.23
CA ALA A 238 -26.05 -2.79 8.68
C ALA A 238 -26.51 -3.13 7.26
N GLY A 239 -25.57 -3.34 6.36
CA GLY A 239 -25.84 -3.86 5.02
C GLY A 239 -25.98 -2.84 3.89
N ALA A 240 -25.91 -1.53 4.18
CA ALA A 240 -25.85 -0.50 3.13
C ALA A 240 -24.55 -0.65 2.34
N LYS A 241 -24.61 -0.49 1.01
CA LYS A 241 -23.46 -0.64 0.11
C LYS A 241 -23.01 0.68 -0.46
N PHE A 242 -21.70 0.87 -0.47
CA PHE A 242 -21.01 2.05 -0.96
C PHE A 242 -19.98 1.67 -2.00
N VAL A 243 -19.71 2.61 -2.91
CA VAL A 243 -18.52 2.61 -3.77
C VAL A 243 -17.74 3.89 -3.52
N LEU A 244 -16.43 3.86 -3.71
CA LEU A 244 -15.56 5.02 -3.55
C LEU A 244 -15.17 5.56 -4.93
N TYR A 245 -15.28 6.86 -5.14
CA TYR A 245 -14.85 7.51 -6.38
C TYR A 245 -14.06 8.80 -6.12
N LYS A 246 -13.30 9.21 -7.14
CA LYS A 246 -12.72 10.55 -7.27
C LYS A 246 -13.25 11.21 -8.55
N LEU A 247 -13.11 12.53 -8.62
CA LEU A 247 -13.40 13.30 -9.83
C LEU A 247 -12.08 13.62 -10.54
N GLU A 248 -11.98 13.26 -11.82
CA GLU A 248 -10.90 13.69 -12.70
C GLU A 248 -11.53 14.28 -13.96
N ASP A 249 -11.19 15.53 -14.28
CA ASP A 249 -11.78 16.29 -15.40
C ASP A 249 -13.32 16.29 -15.43
N GLY A 250 -13.95 16.26 -14.26
CA GLY A 250 -15.40 16.22 -14.09
C GLY A 250 -16.04 14.82 -14.21
N GLU A 251 -15.26 13.79 -14.52
CA GLU A 251 -15.72 12.41 -14.64
C GLU A 251 -15.51 11.63 -13.34
N LYS A 252 -16.43 10.73 -13.01
CA LYS A 252 -16.28 9.82 -11.87
C LYS A 252 -15.38 8.65 -12.24
N LEU A 253 -14.30 8.47 -11.50
CA LEU A 253 -13.48 7.26 -11.53
C LEU A 253 -13.64 6.55 -10.20
N TYR A 254 -14.08 5.30 -10.27
CA TYR A 254 -14.37 4.44 -9.13
C TYR A 254 -13.20 3.54 -8.81
N LEU A 255 -12.98 3.31 -7.52
CA LEU A 255 -11.94 2.40 -7.06
C LEU A 255 -12.26 0.96 -7.49
N THR A 256 -11.27 0.28 -8.06
CA THR A 256 -11.44 -1.10 -8.52
C THR A 256 -11.29 -2.13 -7.39
N ALA A 257 -11.86 -3.33 -7.60
CA ALA A 257 -11.84 -4.46 -6.68
C ALA A 257 -10.44 -5.08 -6.52
N ASP A 258 -9.60 -5.00 -7.56
CA ASP A 258 -8.22 -5.51 -7.54
C ASP A 258 -7.22 -4.54 -6.89
N SER A 259 -7.67 -3.33 -6.50
CA SER A 259 -6.85 -2.44 -5.68
C SER A 259 -6.48 -3.16 -4.38
N THR A 260 -5.22 -3.16 -4.00
CA THR A 260 -4.73 -3.88 -2.82
C THR A 260 -4.62 -2.91 -1.63
N LYS A 261 -4.32 -3.40 -0.42
CA LYS A 261 -4.02 -2.56 0.77
C LYS A 261 -2.73 -1.74 0.64
N SER A 262 -2.28 -1.55 -0.58
CA SER A 262 -0.98 -1.06 -0.94
C SER A 262 -1.14 0.24 -1.72
N PHE A 263 -0.04 0.91 -2.00
CA PHE A 263 -0.02 2.26 -2.58
C PHE A 263 -0.58 2.34 -4.01
N ASN A 264 -1.03 1.23 -4.60
CA ASN A 264 -1.44 1.08 -6.01
C ASN A 264 -2.95 1.10 -6.26
N SER A 265 -3.66 2.08 -5.70
CA SER A 265 -5.10 2.24 -5.95
C SER A 265 -5.37 2.46 -7.45
N LYS A 266 -6.19 1.60 -8.05
CA LYS A 266 -6.62 1.69 -9.44
C LYS A 266 -8.03 2.26 -9.52
N TRP A 267 -8.25 3.10 -10.53
CA TRP A 267 -9.48 3.86 -10.69
C TRP A 267 -9.98 3.77 -12.12
N GLU A 268 -11.25 3.41 -12.30
CA GLU A 268 -11.84 3.17 -13.61
C GLU A 268 -13.29 3.69 -13.66
N LYS A 269 -13.81 3.91 -14.87
CA LYS A 269 -15.24 4.20 -15.04
C LYS A 269 -16.04 2.92 -14.83
N ALA A 270 -17.16 3.02 -14.12
CA ALA A 270 -18.09 1.91 -14.01
C ALA A 270 -18.71 1.57 -15.38
N LYS A 271 -18.80 0.28 -15.70
CA LYS A 271 -19.49 -0.19 -16.92
C LYS A 271 -20.92 0.32 -16.92
N ASN A 272 -21.34 0.90 -18.05
CA ASN A 272 -22.68 1.46 -18.26
C ASN A 272 -23.12 2.46 -17.18
N ASN A 273 -22.19 3.06 -16.43
CA ASN A 273 -22.48 3.93 -15.29
C ASN A 273 -23.26 3.21 -14.16
N GLU A 274 -23.08 1.89 -14.00
CA GLU A 274 -23.73 1.07 -12.97
C GLU A 274 -22.71 0.46 -11.99
N PRO A 275 -22.18 1.25 -11.02
CA PRO A 275 -21.12 0.77 -10.12
C PRO A 275 -21.57 -0.35 -9.18
N LEU A 276 -22.87 -0.49 -8.89
CA LEU A 276 -23.40 -1.56 -8.04
C LEU A 276 -23.20 -2.95 -8.66
N THR A 277 -23.45 -3.07 -9.96
CA THR A 277 -23.48 -4.34 -10.70
C THR A 277 -22.13 -4.66 -11.34
N ASP A 278 -21.26 -3.67 -11.54
CA ASP A 278 -19.95 -3.88 -12.17
C ASP A 278 -18.95 -4.53 -11.20
N GLU A 279 -18.70 -5.84 -11.33
CA GLU A 279 -17.79 -6.64 -10.49
C GLU A 279 -16.36 -6.07 -10.37
N ASN A 280 -15.92 -5.26 -11.34
CA ASN A 280 -14.61 -4.61 -11.29
C ASN A 280 -14.53 -3.49 -10.26
N ILE A 281 -15.66 -2.93 -9.82
CA ILE A 281 -15.70 -1.85 -8.85
C ILE A 281 -15.72 -2.41 -7.43
N ARG A 282 -14.91 -1.86 -6.53
CA ARG A 282 -14.92 -2.27 -5.12
C ARG A 282 -16.19 -1.76 -4.44
N LYS A 283 -16.82 -2.64 -3.65
CA LYS A 283 -17.96 -2.28 -2.78
C LYS A 283 -17.55 -2.40 -1.33
N TYR A 284 -18.03 -1.45 -0.54
CA TYR A 284 -17.94 -1.45 0.90
C TYR A 284 -19.33 -1.66 1.46
N GLN A 285 -19.43 -2.40 2.56
CA GLN A 285 -20.71 -2.67 3.20
C GLN A 285 -20.64 -2.23 4.65
N SER A 286 -21.69 -1.53 5.11
CA SER A 286 -21.79 -1.15 6.52
C SER A 286 -21.97 -2.39 7.40
N LYS A 287 -21.14 -2.48 8.44
CA LYS A 287 -21.12 -3.59 9.42
C LYS A 287 -22.28 -3.44 10.42
N ASP A 288 -22.42 -4.38 11.34
CA ASP A 288 -23.54 -4.42 12.32
C ASP A 288 -23.65 -3.15 13.19
N ASN A 289 -22.51 -2.52 13.51
CA ASN A 289 -22.43 -1.25 14.23
C ASN A 289 -22.54 -0.01 13.31
N GLY A 290 -22.90 -0.21 12.04
CA GLY A 290 -22.96 0.84 11.02
C GLY A 290 -21.60 1.23 10.43
N LEU A 291 -20.48 0.68 10.90
CA LEU A 291 -19.16 1.05 10.40
C LEU A 291 -19.01 0.70 8.92
N VAL A 292 -18.63 1.71 8.13
CA VAL A 292 -18.11 1.59 6.77
C VAL A 292 -16.64 2.00 6.85
N ASP A 293 -15.74 1.07 6.64
CA ASP A 293 -14.29 1.31 6.56
C ASP A 293 -13.75 0.82 5.22
N THR A 294 -12.52 1.18 4.90
CA THR A 294 -11.91 0.77 3.62
C THR A 294 -11.17 -0.59 3.70
N ASP A 295 -11.40 -1.37 4.77
CA ASP A 295 -10.71 -2.63 5.06
C ASP A 295 -9.16 -2.52 5.04
N GLY A 296 -8.60 -1.38 5.43
CA GLY A 296 -7.15 -1.13 5.45
C GLY A 296 -6.59 -0.65 4.12
N LEU A 297 -7.42 -0.13 3.22
CA LEU A 297 -6.94 0.57 2.04
C LEU A 297 -6.40 1.94 2.44
N LEU A 298 -5.22 2.25 1.96
CA LEU A 298 -4.58 3.52 2.24
C LEU A 298 -4.74 4.46 1.04
N LEU A 299 -5.23 5.67 1.30
CA LEU A 299 -5.54 6.68 0.29
C LEU A 299 -4.63 7.90 0.43
N ALA A 300 -4.18 8.42 -0.70
CA ALA A 300 -3.34 9.60 -0.79
C ALA A 300 -4.15 10.90 -0.59
N PRO A 301 -3.49 12.04 -0.31
CA PRO A 301 -4.14 13.35 -0.26
C PRO A 301 -4.98 13.62 -1.50
N ASN A 302 -6.30 13.72 -1.32
CA ASN A 302 -7.24 14.11 -2.35
C ASN A 302 -8.62 14.36 -1.72
N THR A 303 -9.57 14.77 -2.56
CA THR A 303 -10.99 14.70 -2.24
C THR A 303 -11.61 13.50 -2.95
N TYR A 304 -12.13 12.58 -2.16
CA TYR A 304 -12.87 11.40 -2.62
C TYR A 304 -14.33 11.48 -2.18
N TYR A 305 -15.13 10.54 -2.65
CA TYR A 305 -16.54 10.48 -2.33
C TYR A 305 -16.99 9.03 -2.18
N PHE A 306 -17.63 8.71 -1.06
CA PHE A 306 -18.47 7.51 -1.00
C PHE A 306 -19.83 7.80 -1.64
N GLU A 307 -20.26 6.92 -2.53
CA GLU A 307 -21.59 6.91 -3.14
C GLU A 307 -22.36 5.70 -2.60
N GLU A 308 -23.45 5.95 -1.88
CA GLU A 308 -24.38 4.89 -1.49
C GLU A 308 -25.11 4.39 -2.74
N VAL A 309 -24.89 3.12 -3.07
CA VAL A 309 -25.46 2.46 -4.25
C VAL A 309 -26.57 1.48 -3.90
N GLN A 310 -26.69 1.11 -2.62
CA GLN A 310 -27.77 0.28 -2.11
C GLN A 310 -28.03 0.61 -0.64
N SER A 311 -29.27 0.95 -0.27
CA SER A 311 -29.62 1.20 1.13
C SER A 311 -30.16 -0.02 1.85
N VAL A 312 -30.40 0.15 3.15
CA VAL A 312 -31.11 -0.81 4.01
C VAL A 312 -32.61 -0.63 3.84
N GLU A 313 -33.37 -1.73 3.88
CA GLU A 313 -34.83 -1.71 3.74
C GLU A 313 -35.48 -0.69 4.68
N GLY A 314 -36.38 0.12 4.12
CA GLY A 314 -37.11 1.16 4.85
C GLY A 314 -36.38 2.49 5.00
N TYR A 315 -35.12 2.62 4.53
CA TYR A 315 -34.37 3.87 4.50
C TYR A 315 -34.14 4.33 3.06
N GLU A 316 -34.28 5.64 2.83
CA GLU A 316 -34.08 6.26 1.51
C GLU A 316 -32.61 6.73 1.36
N ILE A 317 -32.04 6.55 0.16
CA ILE A 317 -30.76 7.18 -0.20
C ILE A 317 -31.05 8.66 -0.51
N ASN A 318 -30.55 9.57 0.33
CA ASN A 318 -30.63 11.01 0.10
C ASN A 318 -29.48 11.50 -0.81
N GLU A 319 -29.56 12.75 -1.27
CA GLU A 319 -28.54 13.31 -2.17
C GLU A 319 -27.17 13.42 -1.49
N GLU A 320 -27.15 13.67 -0.18
CA GLU A 320 -25.91 13.70 0.61
C GLU A 320 -25.22 12.33 0.64
N SER A 321 -25.98 11.24 0.75
CA SER A 321 -25.46 9.86 0.75
C SER A 321 -24.96 9.39 -0.61
N LYS A 322 -25.35 10.05 -1.72
CA LYS A 322 -24.78 9.80 -3.06
C LYS A 322 -23.41 10.46 -3.25
N LYS A 323 -23.05 11.41 -2.38
CA LYS A 323 -21.81 12.18 -2.45
C LYS A 323 -21.29 12.51 -1.04
N ILE A 324 -20.95 11.46 -0.30
CA ILE A 324 -20.33 11.60 1.02
C ILE A 324 -18.87 11.99 0.80
N GLU A 325 -18.58 13.28 0.94
CA GLU A 325 -17.22 13.79 0.76
C GLU A 325 -16.25 13.23 1.79
N VAL A 326 -15.07 12.83 1.32
CA VAL A 326 -13.93 12.43 2.12
C VAL A 326 -12.75 13.31 1.71
N LYS A 327 -12.31 14.20 2.59
CA LYS A 327 -11.16 15.07 2.33
C LYS A 327 -9.96 14.59 3.12
N ILE A 328 -8.92 14.18 2.40
CA ILE A 328 -7.64 13.78 2.98
C ILE A 328 -6.66 14.96 2.84
N PRO A 329 -6.13 15.52 3.94
CA PRO A 329 -5.21 16.65 3.88
C PRO A 329 -3.85 16.23 3.29
N ALA A 330 -2.99 17.21 2.98
CA ALA A 330 -1.69 16.95 2.36
C ALA A 330 -0.62 16.39 3.32
N SER A 331 -0.84 16.54 4.62
CA SER A 331 0.14 16.27 5.68
C SER A 331 -0.57 15.96 7.01
N TRP A 332 0.15 15.59 8.06
CA TRP A 332 -0.42 15.45 9.41
C TRP A 332 -0.56 16.78 10.14
N VAL A 333 0.21 17.79 9.72
CA VAL A 333 0.25 19.12 10.32
C VAL A 333 0.22 20.19 9.24
N ASP A 334 -0.46 21.31 9.49
CA ASP A 334 -0.44 22.48 8.61
C ASP A 334 0.84 23.32 8.80
N ASP A 335 0.97 24.40 8.04
CA ASP A 335 2.14 25.30 8.07
C ASP A 335 2.31 26.00 9.42
N GLU A 336 1.24 26.12 10.20
CA GLU A 336 1.23 26.66 11.56
C GLU A 336 1.51 25.60 12.64
N GLY A 337 1.66 24.32 12.25
CA GLY A 337 1.94 23.20 13.14
C GLY A 337 0.72 22.62 13.85
N ASN A 338 -0.50 22.96 13.42
CA ASN A 338 -1.72 22.34 13.94
C ASN A 338 -1.98 21.00 13.27
N GLU A 339 -2.49 20.04 14.05
CA GLU A 339 -2.88 18.74 13.52
C GLU A 339 -4.03 18.86 12.52
N THR A 340 -3.90 18.18 11.39
CA THR A 340 -4.93 18.10 10.36
C THR A 340 -5.56 16.71 10.31
N PHE A 341 -6.86 16.69 10.04
CA PHE A 341 -7.67 15.49 10.10
C PHE A 341 -8.28 15.20 8.75
N VAL A 342 -8.46 13.91 8.45
CA VAL A 342 -9.43 13.51 7.43
C VAL A 342 -10.80 14.01 7.87
N THR A 343 -11.58 14.53 6.92
CA THR A 343 -12.99 14.82 7.16
C THR A 343 -13.87 13.93 6.31
N VAL A 344 -14.98 13.45 6.90
CA VAL A 344 -16.00 12.69 6.21
C VAL A 344 -17.35 13.36 6.41
N ALA A 345 -18.03 13.72 5.32
CA ALA A 345 -19.22 14.57 5.34
C ALA A 345 -19.01 15.86 6.18
N GLY A 346 -17.82 16.47 6.07
CA GLY A 346 -17.43 17.67 6.81
C GLY A 346 -17.13 17.45 8.30
N GLN A 347 -17.31 16.25 8.84
CA GLN A 347 -17.01 15.92 10.22
C GLN A 347 -15.57 15.43 10.35
N LYS A 348 -14.86 15.88 11.40
CA LYS A 348 -13.54 15.39 11.75
C LYS A 348 -13.59 13.88 12.00
N MET A 349 -12.69 13.15 11.35
CA MET A 349 -12.46 11.73 11.58
C MET A 349 -11.26 11.57 12.50
N LEU A 350 -11.48 10.97 13.68
CA LEU A 350 -10.37 10.56 14.55
C LEU A 350 -9.69 9.34 13.95
N GLU A 351 -8.39 9.20 14.14
CA GLU A 351 -7.68 8.04 13.64
C GLU A 351 -6.42 7.75 14.45
N LEU A 352 -6.00 6.49 14.39
CA LEU A 352 -4.74 6.05 14.97
C LEU A 352 -3.73 5.86 13.84
N HIS A 353 -2.46 6.10 14.13
CA HIS A 353 -1.36 5.78 13.21
C HIS A 353 -1.43 4.31 12.74
N SER A 354 -1.84 3.39 13.62
CA SER A 354 -2.06 1.97 13.29
C SER A 354 -3.12 1.68 12.20
N GLY A 355 -3.87 2.68 11.75
CA GLY A 355 -5.00 2.53 10.81
C GLY A 355 -6.26 1.95 11.46
N LYS A 356 -6.20 1.50 12.72
CA LYS A 356 -7.40 1.03 13.44
C LYS A 356 -8.31 2.21 13.78
N VAL A 357 -9.61 1.98 13.64
CA VAL A 357 -10.65 2.91 14.13
C VAL A 357 -10.49 3.08 15.65
N PRO A 358 -10.31 4.32 16.17
CA PRO A 358 -10.20 4.59 17.60
C PRO A 358 -11.44 4.12 18.38
N GLU A 359 -11.27 3.63 19.60
CA GLU A 359 -12.40 3.23 20.46
C GLU A 359 -13.35 4.40 20.74
N GLU A 360 -12.81 5.60 20.96
CA GLU A 360 -13.61 6.83 21.12
C GLU A 360 -14.53 7.10 19.91
N ALA A 361 -14.04 6.86 18.70
CA ALA A 361 -14.82 7.03 17.49
C ALA A 361 -15.92 5.96 17.36
N LYS A 362 -15.66 4.73 17.82
CA LYS A 362 -16.67 3.65 17.86
C LYS A 362 -17.75 3.92 18.90
N GLU A 363 -17.37 4.39 20.08
CA GLU A 363 -18.30 4.72 21.16
C GLU A 363 -19.20 5.90 20.78
N SER A 364 -18.62 6.94 20.18
CA SER A 364 -19.37 8.12 19.72
C SER A 364 -20.03 7.94 18.33
N ALA A 365 -19.69 6.88 17.61
CA ALA A 365 -20.06 6.63 16.22
C ALA A 365 -19.90 7.87 15.31
N THR A 366 -18.69 8.44 15.31
CA THR A 366 -18.30 9.64 14.55
C THR A 366 -17.10 9.33 13.66
N PRO A 367 -17.04 9.79 12.38
CA PRO A 367 -18.06 10.56 11.64
C PRO A 367 -19.35 9.78 11.38
N ARG A 368 -20.50 10.45 11.36
CA ARG A 368 -21.81 9.80 11.12
C ARG A 368 -22.50 10.27 9.86
N VAL A 369 -23.05 9.34 9.08
CA VAL A 369 -23.84 9.63 7.87
C VAL A 369 -25.24 9.05 8.00
N TYR A 370 -26.26 9.89 7.85
CA TYR A 370 -27.65 9.53 8.08
C TYR A 370 -28.41 9.23 6.80
N ASN A 371 -29.20 8.16 6.81
CA ASN A 371 -30.37 8.02 5.94
C ASN A 371 -31.62 8.22 6.76
N GLU A 372 -32.66 8.68 6.08
CA GLU A 372 -33.93 8.94 6.70
C GLU A 372 -34.97 7.92 6.25
N ARG A 373 -35.87 7.58 7.18
CA ARG A 373 -37.09 6.85 6.87
C ARG A 373 -38.30 7.74 7.11
N GLN A 374 -39.34 7.56 6.30
CA GLN A 374 -40.61 8.26 6.49
C GLN A 374 -41.19 7.92 7.86
N LYS A 375 -41.84 8.90 8.49
CA LYS A 375 -42.61 8.69 9.71
C LYS A 375 -43.82 7.84 9.34
N THR A 376 -43.97 6.66 9.93
CA THR A 376 -45.22 5.88 9.79
C THR A 376 -46.36 6.76 10.31
N PRO A 377 -47.45 6.98 9.54
CA PRO A 377 -48.59 7.74 10.04
C PRO A 377 -49.09 7.08 11.33
N THR A 378 -49.12 7.83 12.43
CA THR A 378 -49.86 7.41 13.61
C THR A 378 -51.30 7.25 13.14
N LYS A 379 -51.88 6.06 13.24
CA LYS A 379 -53.34 5.94 13.21
C LYS A 379 -53.83 6.76 14.40
N ASP A 380 -54.42 7.92 14.13
CA ASP A 380 -55.16 8.65 15.13
C ASP A 380 -56.19 7.69 15.72
N SER A 381 -56.07 7.46 17.02
CA SER A 381 -57.08 6.76 17.80
C SER A 381 -58.34 7.62 17.73
N GLU A 382 -59.29 7.22 16.88
CA GLU A 382 -60.65 7.77 16.94
C GLU A 382 -61.14 7.64 18.39
N GLU A 383 -61.37 8.79 19.00
CA GLU A 383 -62.00 8.94 20.29
C GLU A 383 -63.45 8.42 20.15
N PRO A 384 -63.89 7.42 20.93
CA PRO A 384 -65.26 6.94 20.81
C PRO A 384 -66.21 7.93 21.48
N THR A 385 -67.00 8.65 20.66
CA THR A 385 -68.22 9.33 21.10
C THR A 385 -69.17 8.37 21.80
N ASN A 386 -69.59 8.76 22.99
CA ASN A 386 -70.40 8.03 23.92
C ASN A 386 -71.90 8.14 23.54
N ILE A 387 -72.53 7.06 23.07
CA ILE A 387 -74.00 6.92 23.09
C ILE A 387 -74.34 5.47 23.48
N GLY A 388 -75.11 5.34 24.56
CA GLY A 388 -75.44 4.07 25.21
C GLY A 388 -76.46 3.22 24.46
N ASN A 389 -76.25 1.90 24.53
CA ASN A 389 -77.24 0.90 24.96
C ASN A 389 -76.58 -0.49 25.03
N LYS A 390 -76.90 -1.27 26.06
CA LYS A 390 -76.55 -2.69 26.27
C LYS A 390 -77.85 -3.48 26.48
N PRO A 391 -77.89 -4.84 26.33
CA PRO A 391 -77.11 -5.78 25.50
C PRO A 391 -78.09 -6.82 24.82
N PRO A 392 -77.77 -8.07 24.35
CA PRO A 392 -76.98 -9.13 25.01
C PRO A 392 -75.93 -9.89 24.16
N PHE A 393 -74.90 -10.35 24.88
CA PHE A 393 -73.95 -11.46 24.70
C PHE A 393 -73.88 -12.30 23.40
N SER A 394 -72.65 -12.47 22.89
CA SER A 394 -72.12 -13.78 22.42
C SER A 394 -70.58 -13.80 22.49
N LYS A 395 -70.04 -14.90 23.02
CA LYS A 395 -68.62 -15.14 23.32
C LYS A 395 -67.89 -15.72 22.10
N PHE A 396 -66.79 -15.10 21.68
CA PHE A 396 -65.64 -15.82 21.11
C PHE A 396 -64.33 -15.07 21.46
N PRO A 397 -63.25 -15.76 21.88
CA PRO A 397 -61.97 -15.13 22.20
C PRO A 397 -61.18 -14.74 20.94
N GLN A 398 -60.71 -13.49 20.88
CA GLN A 398 -59.68 -13.04 19.94
C GLN A 398 -58.30 -13.56 20.38
N THR A 399 -57.64 -14.30 19.50
CA THR A 399 -56.22 -14.63 19.58
C THR A 399 -55.38 -13.47 19.05
N GLY A 400 -54.29 -13.13 19.76
CA GLY A 400 -53.26 -12.22 19.24
C GLY A 400 -52.97 -10.96 20.07
N ALA A 401 -52.81 -11.07 21.39
CA ALA A 401 -52.17 -10.03 22.18
C ALA A 401 -51.37 -10.65 23.34
N VAL A 402 -50.28 -11.33 23.03
CA VAL A 402 -49.28 -11.70 24.05
C VAL A 402 -48.42 -10.47 24.30
N LYS A 403 -48.76 -9.74 25.36
CA LYS A 403 -47.87 -8.77 25.99
C LYS A 403 -46.68 -9.52 26.56
N THR A 404 -45.50 -9.30 26.00
CA THR A 404 -44.21 -9.74 26.55
C THR A 404 -43.93 -8.96 27.84
N GLY A 405 -44.45 -9.47 28.95
CA GLY A 405 -44.25 -8.94 30.30
C GLY A 405 -43.98 -10.02 31.36
N ALA A 406 -43.54 -11.22 30.95
CA ALA A 406 -43.38 -12.36 31.86
C ALA A 406 -42.13 -13.23 31.60
N PHE A 407 -41.06 -12.70 30.98
CA PHE A 407 -39.83 -13.48 30.77
C PHE A 407 -38.71 -13.22 31.80
N LEU A 408 -38.85 -12.23 32.68
CA LEU A 408 -37.80 -11.91 33.67
C LEU A 408 -37.95 -12.59 35.04
N LEU A 409 -39.08 -13.24 35.33
CA LEU A 409 -39.26 -13.99 36.59
C LEU A 409 -38.84 -15.47 36.49
N GLY A 410 -38.85 -16.06 35.29
CA GLY A 410 -38.43 -17.46 35.08
C GLY A 410 -36.90 -17.67 35.09
N VAL A 411 -36.14 -16.70 34.56
CA VAL A 411 -34.67 -16.79 34.49
C VAL A 411 -34.03 -16.59 35.88
N MET A 412 -34.60 -15.73 36.73
CA MET A 412 -34.12 -15.52 38.10
C MET A 412 -34.30 -16.76 38.99
N ILE A 413 -35.36 -17.55 38.77
CA ILE A 413 -35.56 -18.82 39.50
C ILE A 413 -34.55 -19.87 39.04
N LEU A 414 -34.24 -19.97 37.74
CA LEU A 414 -33.26 -20.93 37.22
C LEU A 414 -31.82 -20.59 37.62
N VAL A 415 -31.45 -19.31 37.66
CA VAL A 415 -30.14 -18.86 38.18
C VAL A 415 -30.05 -19.09 39.69
N GLY A 416 -31.12 -18.84 40.44
CA GLY A 416 -31.19 -19.10 41.89
C GLY A 416 -31.07 -20.59 42.25
N VAL A 417 -31.76 -21.47 41.54
CA VAL A 417 -31.67 -22.93 41.73
C VAL A 417 -30.31 -23.47 41.30
N GLY A 418 -29.75 -22.96 40.18
CA GLY A 418 -28.40 -23.32 39.73
C GLY A 418 -27.30 -22.94 40.71
N TYR A 419 -27.39 -21.77 41.33
CA TYR A 419 -26.45 -21.32 42.37
C TYR A 419 -26.57 -22.14 43.66
N TYR A 420 -27.79 -22.46 44.09
CA TYR A 420 -28.04 -23.27 45.29
C TYR A 420 -27.52 -24.71 45.15
N LEU A 421 -27.73 -25.36 44.00
CA LEU A 421 -27.25 -26.72 43.73
C LEU A 421 -25.72 -26.80 43.60
N ARG A 422 -25.07 -25.73 43.12
CA ARG A 422 -23.60 -25.68 43.00
C ARG A 422 -22.93 -25.55 44.37
N ARG A 423 -23.57 -24.85 45.32
CA ARG A 423 -23.06 -24.66 46.69
C ARG A 423 -23.16 -25.93 47.56
N GLN A 424 -24.13 -26.81 47.30
CA GLN A 424 -24.23 -28.11 48.00
C GLN A 424 -23.23 -29.17 47.50
N LYS A 425 -22.73 -29.06 46.26
CA LYS A 425 -21.70 -29.99 45.74
C LYS A 425 -20.30 -29.68 46.27
N THR A 426 -20.02 -28.45 46.67
CA THR A 426 -18.71 -28.06 47.24
C THR A 426 -18.57 -28.41 48.73
N THR A 427 -19.66 -28.61 49.47
CA THR A 427 -19.63 -29.01 50.89
C THR A 427 -19.61 -30.53 51.12
N LYS A 428 -19.78 -31.35 50.09
CA LYS A 428 -19.70 -32.83 50.18
C LYS A 428 -18.38 -33.44 49.67
N LYS A 429 -17.37 -32.61 49.36
CA LYS A 429 -16.04 -33.08 48.91
C LYS A 429 -14.89 -32.69 49.85
N GLY A 430 -15.23 -32.34 51.09
CA GLY A 430 -14.29 -32.05 52.17
C GLY A 430 -14.82 -32.62 53.49
N SER A 431 -14.87 -33.94 53.59
CA SER A 431 -14.74 -34.72 54.82
C SER A 431 -14.31 -36.13 54.47
#